data_AF-A0A0F0LFJ0-F1
#
_entry.id   AF-A0A0F0LFJ0-F1
#
_cell.length_a   1.000
_cell.length_b   1.000
_cell.length_c   1.000
_cell.angle_alpha   90.00
_cell.angle_beta   90.00
_cell.angle_gamma   90.00
#
_symmetry.space_group_name_H-M   'P 1'
#
loop_
_entity.id
_entity.type
_entity.pdbx_description
1 polymer ?
#
loop_
_entity_poly.entity_id
_entity_poly.type
_entity_poly.pdbx_seq_one_letter_code
_entity_poly.pdbx_strand_id
1 'polypeptide(L)'
;MSGRRGGSALIVIGDSLTEHGTWPELLAEAAGWGIERVAHAGQTSTEIAVRLGAIGMTFSAAGAAQEGRVPLTPVGPSGDFRHHIDAGMADIAVSGTLAGRPGLLTHRVGGAALEGWEFASDSTAPAADAVLDFRAEAPVFSAPAVFVIWCGRNNPGPVVTRDVAAIVAELQANRPAARCVVLGVHAASFEPVGSEGAALVDGLNATLAQTFGDHFVDLSAAFREAAPTSDGTTAAQLRSDDVHLNAAGDAVVARAVARRLSELGWWPTGMALPS
;
A
#
# COMPACT_ATOMS: atom_id res chain seq x y z
N MET A 1 4.02 -11.02 22.67
CA MET A 1 4.05 -12.26 21.88
C MET A 1 2.72 -12.98 22.04
N SER A 2 1.76 -12.69 21.17
CA SER A 2 0.48 -13.41 21.11
C SER A 2 0.71 -14.77 20.44
N GLY A 3 0.22 -15.84 21.06
CA GLY A 3 0.28 -17.17 20.47
C GLY A 3 -0.48 -17.18 19.14
N ARG A 4 0.20 -17.52 18.04
CA ARG A 4 -0.44 -17.71 16.72
C ARG A 4 -1.45 -18.84 16.85
N ARG A 5 -2.74 -18.50 16.96
CA ARG A 5 -3.81 -19.45 16.64
C ARG A 5 -3.64 -19.81 15.16
N GLY A 6 -3.63 -21.10 14.82
CA GLY A 6 -3.48 -21.60 13.45
C GLY A 6 -4.68 -21.33 12.53
N GLY A 7 -5.30 -20.14 12.64
CA GLY A 7 -6.45 -19.71 11.85
C GLY A 7 -6.02 -18.83 10.67
N SER A 8 -6.97 -18.60 9.75
CA SER A 8 -6.79 -17.70 8.61
C SER A 8 -6.39 -16.29 9.04
N ALA A 9 -5.64 -15.59 8.19
CA ALA A 9 -5.16 -14.23 8.45
C ALA A 9 -5.78 -13.18 7.52
N LEU A 10 -6.10 -12.03 8.06
CA LEU A 10 -6.32 -10.78 7.33
C LEU A 10 -4.95 -10.17 6.99
N ILE A 11 -4.67 -9.99 5.70
CA ILE A 11 -3.47 -9.26 5.26
C ILE A 11 -3.92 -7.88 4.78
N VAL A 12 -3.43 -6.82 5.42
CA VAL A 12 -3.74 -5.44 5.03
C VAL A 12 -2.51 -4.78 4.42
N ILE A 13 -2.68 -4.21 3.23
CA ILE A 13 -1.62 -3.57 2.44
C ILE A 13 -2.00 -2.11 2.26
N GLY A 14 -1.11 -1.17 2.58
CA GLY A 14 -1.38 0.25 2.39
C GLY A 14 -0.32 1.19 2.91
N ASP A 15 -0.71 2.45 3.09
CA ASP A 15 0.13 3.54 3.59
C ASP A 15 -0.15 3.86 5.08
N SER A 16 0.00 5.11 5.51
CA SER A 16 -0.23 5.54 6.90
C SER A 16 -1.66 5.30 7.40
N LEU A 17 -2.66 5.33 6.51
CA LEU A 17 -4.05 4.99 6.86
C LEU A 17 -4.19 3.53 7.28
N THR A 18 -3.34 2.66 6.73
CA THR A 18 -3.28 1.25 7.10
C THR A 18 -2.28 0.99 8.23
N GLU A 19 -1.16 1.70 8.29
CA GLU A 19 -0.15 1.50 9.36
C GLU A 19 -0.65 1.98 10.72
N HIS A 20 -1.30 3.15 10.77
CA HIS A 20 -1.70 3.79 12.03
C HIS A 20 -3.19 3.61 12.37
N GLY A 21 -4.03 3.31 11.38
CA GLY A 21 -5.45 3.05 11.60
C GLY A 21 -5.69 1.77 12.40
N THR A 22 -6.76 1.73 13.18
CA THR A 22 -7.21 0.59 14.01
C THR A 22 -8.27 -0.29 13.34
N TRP A 23 -8.74 0.10 12.15
CA TRP A 23 -9.73 -0.66 11.38
C TRP A 23 -9.32 -2.12 11.08
N PRO A 24 -8.03 -2.46 10.87
CA PRO A 24 -7.63 -3.84 10.64
C PRO A 24 -7.86 -4.74 11.86
N GLU A 25 -7.56 -4.27 13.08
CA GLU A 25 -7.82 -5.05 14.30
C GLU A 25 -9.32 -5.23 14.52
N LEU A 26 -10.12 -4.17 14.33
CA LEU A 26 -11.57 -4.25 14.45
C LEU A 26 -12.14 -5.32 13.51
N LEU A 27 -11.65 -5.36 12.27
CA LEU A 27 -12.07 -6.33 11.26
C LEU A 27 -11.62 -7.75 11.62
N ALA A 28 -10.35 -7.92 11.99
CA ALA A 28 -9.78 -9.22 12.33
C ALA A 28 -10.41 -9.81 13.60
N GLU A 29 -10.67 -9.00 14.62
CA GLU A 29 -11.36 -9.39 15.86
C GLU A 29 -12.78 -9.86 15.56
N ALA A 30 -13.56 -9.07 14.80
CA ALA A 30 -14.92 -9.42 14.42
C ALA A 30 -14.98 -10.71 13.57
N ALA A 31 -13.97 -10.97 12.75
CA ALA A 31 -13.87 -12.19 11.93
C ALA A 31 -13.24 -13.39 12.66
N GLY A 32 -12.62 -13.18 13.84
CA GLY A 32 -11.82 -14.20 14.52
C GLY A 32 -10.55 -14.61 13.76
N TRP A 33 -10.01 -13.70 12.94
CA TRP A 33 -8.80 -13.90 12.14
C TRP A 33 -7.53 -13.41 12.84
N GLY A 34 -6.38 -13.95 12.42
CA GLY A 34 -5.10 -13.27 12.66
C GLY A 34 -4.97 -12.03 11.78
N ILE A 35 -4.01 -11.17 12.05
CA ILE A 35 -3.72 -9.99 11.23
C ILE A 35 -2.23 -9.90 10.90
N GLU A 36 -1.94 -9.52 9.66
CA GLU A 36 -0.61 -9.13 9.18
C GLU A 36 -0.71 -7.76 8.50
N ARG A 37 0.05 -6.79 9.00
CA ARG A 37 0.13 -5.44 8.44
C ARG A 37 1.32 -5.34 7.51
N VAL A 38 1.05 -4.99 6.26
CA VAL A 38 2.03 -4.80 5.20
C VAL A 38 1.95 -3.34 4.74
N ALA A 39 2.10 -2.43 5.70
CA ALA A 39 1.91 -1.00 5.50
C ALA A 39 3.10 -0.20 6.02
N HIS A 40 3.31 0.97 5.44
CA HIS A 40 4.32 1.92 5.88
C HIS A 40 3.91 3.34 5.50
N ALA A 41 3.99 4.24 6.46
CA ALA A 41 3.54 5.62 6.35
C ALA A 41 4.31 6.36 5.26
N GLY A 42 3.61 7.29 4.60
CA GLY A 42 4.17 8.10 3.52
C GLY A 42 4.44 7.36 2.20
N GLN A 43 4.24 6.03 2.12
CA GLN A 43 4.47 5.33 0.86
C GLN A 43 3.40 5.67 -0.18
N THR A 44 3.85 5.86 -1.43
CA THR A 44 2.98 5.92 -2.60
C THR A 44 2.50 4.50 -3.00
N SER A 45 1.47 4.40 -3.84
CA SER A 45 1.06 3.10 -4.42
C SER A 45 2.21 2.40 -5.15
N THR A 46 3.06 3.17 -5.82
CA THR A 46 4.23 2.68 -6.57
C THR A 46 5.23 2.02 -5.63
N GLU A 47 5.55 2.67 -4.51
CA GLU A 47 6.47 2.13 -3.50
C GLU A 47 5.96 0.84 -2.88
N ILE A 48 4.66 0.79 -2.57
CA ILE A 48 4.00 -0.41 -2.05
C ILE A 48 4.09 -1.54 -3.09
N ALA A 49 3.78 -1.27 -4.36
CA ALA A 49 3.85 -2.27 -5.42
C ALA A 49 5.27 -2.79 -5.66
N VAL A 50 6.29 -1.91 -5.64
CA VAL A 50 7.71 -2.32 -5.72
C VAL A 50 8.08 -3.22 -4.55
N ARG A 51 7.75 -2.83 -3.30
CA ARG A 51 8.09 -3.59 -2.09
C ARG A 51 7.45 -4.98 -2.09
N LEU A 52 6.30 -5.13 -2.73
CA LEU A 52 5.61 -6.40 -2.88
C LEU A 52 6.12 -7.26 -4.04
N GLY A 53 7.09 -6.77 -4.83
CA GLY A 53 7.58 -7.43 -6.04
C GLY A 53 6.64 -7.31 -7.24
N ALA A 54 5.49 -6.65 -7.07
CA ALA A 54 4.43 -6.56 -8.07
C ALA A 54 4.83 -5.72 -9.29
N ILE A 55 5.70 -4.74 -9.11
CA ILE A 55 6.35 -4.00 -10.20
C ILE A 55 7.85 -3.94 -9.98
N GLY A 56 8.59 -3.81 -11.08
CA GLY A 56 10.03 -3.63 -11.06
C GLY A 56 10.43 -2.17 -10.96
N MET A 57 11.69 -1.98 -10.63
CA MET A 57 12.36 -0.68 -10.70
C MET A 57 13.54 -0.77 -11.65
N THR A 58 13.71 0.22 -12.51
CA THR A 58 14.89 0.33 -13.34
C THR A 58 15.88 1.32 -12.73
N PHE A 59 17.15 0.94 -12.74
CA PHE A 59 18.26 1.76 -12.27
C PHE A 59 19.34 1.86 -13.34
N SER A 60 20.16 2.91 -13.31
CA SER A 60 21.47 2.93 -13.95
C SER A 60 22.58 2.79 -12.90
N ALA A 61 23.63 2.04 -13.22
CA ALA A 61 24.81 1.96 -12.36
C ALA A 61 25.61 3.27 -12.46
N ALA A 62 25.68 4.03 -11.37
CA ALA A 62 26.30 5.36 -11.32
C ALA A 62 27.84 5.33 -11.22
N GLY A 63 28.45 4.14 -11.23
CA GLY A 63 29.89 3.95 -11.12
C GLY A 63 30.30 2.51 -10.86
N ALA A 64 31.60 2.30 -10.65
CA ALA A 64 32.13 1.00 -10.23
C ALA A 64 31.70 0.66 -8.80
N ALA A 65 31.56 -0.63 -8.50
CA ALA A 65 31.26 -1.05 -7.13
C ALA A 65 32.39 -0.68 -6.16
N GLN A 66 32.00 -0.20 -4.98
CA GLN A 66 32.90 0.06 -3.86
C GLN A 66 32.48 -0.85 -2.70
N GLU A 67 33.41 -1.66 -2.19
CA GLU A 67 33.15 -2.58 -1.07
C GLU A 67 31.94 -3.52 -1.29
N GLY A 68 31.74 -3.98 -2.52
CA GLY A 68 30.61 -4.85 -2.89
C GLY A 68 29.27 -4.14 -3.05
N ARG A 69 29.25 -2.79 -3.02
CA ARG A 69 28.07 -1.96 -3.21
C ARG A 69 28.13 -1.20 -4.53
N VAL A 70 27.05 -1.25 -5.29
CA VAL A 70 26.90 -0.53 -6.56
C VAL A 70 26.02 0.70 -6.30
N PRO A 71 26.52 1.93 -6.51
CA PRO A 71 25.66 3.11 -6.46
C PRO A 71 24.72 3.10 -7.66
N LEU A 72 23.45 3.41 -7.42
CA LEU A 72 22.39 3.36 -8.41
C LEU A 72 21.70 4.72 -8.54
N THR A 73 21.31 5.04 -9.77
CA THR A 73 20.41 6.16 -10.06
C THR A 73 19.08 5.58 -10.54
N PRO A 74 17.94 5.91 -9.91
CA PRO A 74 16.65 5.43 -10.37
C PRO A 74 16.34 6.00 -11.76
N VAL A 75 15.98 5.11 -12.68
CA VAL A 75 15.52 5.43 -14.03
C VAL A 75 14.00 5.38 -14.10
N GLY A 76 13.40 4.38 -13.43
CA GLY A 76 11.97 4.15 -13.47
C GLY A 76 11.48 3.28 -12.30
N PRO A 77 10.19 3.36 -11.93
CA PRO A 77 9.22 4.36 -12.37
C PRO A 77 9.64 5.80 -12.01
N SER A 78 9.59 6.71 -12.98
CA SER A 78 10.05 8.10 -12.83
C SER A 78 9.06 8.92 -12.00
N GLY A 79 9.57 9.79 -11.12
CA GLY A 79 8.81 10.90 -10.52
C GLY A 79 8.39 10.72 -9.06
N ASP A 80 8.18 9.49 -8.58
CA ASP A 80 7.52 9.28 -7.27
C ASP A 80 8.18 8.24 -6.37
N PHE A 81 9.30 7.64 -6.79
CA PHE A 81 10.06 6.76 -5.91
C PHE A 81 10.95 7.63 -5.00
N ARG A 82 10.27 8.20 -3.97
CA ARG A 82 10.70 9.13 -2.92
C ARG A 82 11.38 10.43 -3.36
N HIS A 83 10.57 11.37 -3.88
CA HIS A 83 10.80 12.81 -3.68
C HIS A 83 10.16 13.34 -2.38
N HIS A 84 9.38 12.54 -1.65
CA HIS A 84 8.76 12.90 -0.36
C HIS A 84 9.54 12.33 0.83
N ILE A 85 10.82 12.70 0.94
CA ILE A 85 11.57 12.52 2.18
C ILE A 85 11.16 13.67 3.12
N ASP A 86 10.14 13.44 3.93
CA ASP A 86 10.05 14.19 5.18
C ASP A 86 11.19 13.73 6.10
N ALA A 87 11.84 14.71 6.73
CA ALA A 87 12.98 14.53 7.62
C ALA A 87 12.58 13.68 8.84
N GLY A 88 12.75 12.36 8.73
CA GLY A 88 12.36 11.41 9.79
C GLY A 88 12.25 9.96 9.34
N MET A 89 12.23 9.69 8.02
CA MET A 89 12.18 8.33 7.50
C MET A 89 13.53 7.62 7.66
N ALA A 90 13.49 6.39 8.17
CA ALA A 90 14.65 5.50 8.25
C ALA A 90 15.09 5.01 6.86
N ASP A 91 16.34 4.54 6.76
CA ASP A 91 16.84 3.82 5.60
C ASP A 91 15.88 2.68 5.22
N ILE A 92 15.61 2.54 3.92
CA ILE A 92 14.86 1.39 3.41
C ILE A 92 15.87 0.34 2.98
N ALA A 93 15.65 -0.90 3.39
CA ALA A 93 16.37 -2.05 2.88
C ALA A 93 15.36 -3.08 2.34
N VAL A 94 15.49 -3.43 1.06
CA VAL A 94 14.60 -4.37 0.37
C VAL A 94 15.43 -5.46 -0.28
N SER A 95 15.23 -6.72 0.15
CA SER A 95 15.82 -7.87 -0.52
C SER A 95 15.19 -8.07 -1.90
N GLY A 96 15.98 -8.48 -2.88
CA GLY A 96 15.48 -8.72 -4.22
C GLY A 96 16.57 -9.13 -5.20
N THR A 97 16.27 -9.01 -6.49
CA THR A 97 17.21 -9.28 -7.57
C THR A 97 17.42 -8.07 -8.45
N LEU A 98 18.67 -7.67 -8.71
CA LEU A 98 19.05 -6.64 -9.69
C LEU A 98 19.68 -7.31 -10.92
N ALA A 99 19.04 -7.19 -12.09
CA ALA A 99 19.43 -7.89 -13.31
C ALA A 99 19.66 -9.41 -13.08
N GLY A 100 18.76 -10.03 -12.32
CA GLY A 100 18.80 -11.46 -11.97
C GLY A 100 19.77 -11.83 -10.84
N ARG A 101 20.46 -10.87 -10.22
CA ARG A 101 21.44 -11.11 -9.15
C ARG A 101 20.79 -10.84 -7.79
N PRO A 102 20.78 -11.81 -6.86
CA PRO A 102 20.24 -11.58 -5.53
C PRO A 102 21.10 -10.57 -4.76
N GLY A 103 20.44 -9.76 -3.93
CA GLY A 103 21.09 -8.79 -3.08
C GLY A 103 20.11 -7.93 -2.31
N LEU A 104 20.64 -6.86 -1.71
CA LEU A 104 19.90 -5.92 -0.89
C LEU A 104 19.94 -4.54 -1.54
N LEU A 105 18.78 -4.04 -1.96
CA LEU A 105 18.62 -2.65 -2.38
C LEU A 105 18.42 -1.80 -1.13
N THR A 106 19.27 -0.80 -0.96
CA THR A 106 19.18 0.16 0.15
C THR A 106 18.97 1.56 -0.39
N HIS A 107 18.01 2.28 0.19
CA HIS A 107 17.91 3.73 0.05
C HIS A 107 18.30 4.37 1.35
N ARG A 108 19.39 5.14 1.32
CA ARG A 108 19.84 5.87 2.49
C ARG A 108 19.17 7.22 2.54
N VAL A 109 18.60 7.53 3.69
CA VAL A 109 17.96 8.82 3.95
C VAL A 109 18.92 9.64 4.80
N GLY A 110 19.46 10.73 4.25
CA GLY A 110 20.38 11.64 4.94
C GLY A 110 20.58 12.92 4.15
N GLY A 111 21.19 13.96 4.75
CA GLY A 111 21.52 15.19 4.01
C GLY A 111 22.31 14.89 2.73
N ALA A 112 22.27 15.79 1.74
CA ALA A 112 22.67 15.59 0.33
C ALA A 112 23.95 14.77 0.01
N ALA A 113 24.85 14.56 0.97
CA ALA A 113 26.01 13.67 0.84
C ALA A 113 25.74 12.17 1.08
N LEU A 114 24.57 11.81 1.64
CA LEU A 114 24.21 10.43 2.03
C LEU A 114 22.94 9.92 1.35
N GLU A 115 22.23 10.77 0.62
CA GLU A 115 21.03 10.37 -0.12
C GLU A 115 21.43 9.60 -1.39
N GLY A 116 20.93 8.38 -1.52
CA GLY A 116 21.22 7.57 -2.70
C GLY A 116 20.74 6.14 -2.60
N TRP A 117 20.64 5.52 -3.78
CA TRP A 117 20.34 4.10 -3.92
C TRP A 117 21.65 3.31 -4.03
N GLU A 118 21.74 2.23 -3.27
CA GLU A 118 22.85 1.29 -3.34
C GLU A 118 22.31 -0.14 -3.46
N PHE A 119 23.01 -0.98 -4.22
CA PHE A 119 22.75 -2.41 -4.25
C PHE A 119 23.96 -3.19 -3.77
N ALA A 120 23.79 -3.97 -2.72
CA ALA A 120 24.80 -4.87 -2.17
C ALA A 120 24.56 -6.31 -2.65
N SER A 121 25.59 -6.95 -3.21
CA SER A 121 25.55 -8.35 -3.67
C SER A 121 26.94 -8.98 -3.58
N ASP A 122 27.00 -10.28 -3.30
CA ASP A 122 28.24 -11.06 -3.30
C ASP A 122 28.74 -11.37 -4.74
N SER A 123 27.97 -10.98 -5.76
CA SER A 123 28.30 -11.20 -7.16
C SER A 123 29.13 -10.04 -7.75
N THR A 124 29.85 -10.31 -8.85
CA THR A 124 30.56 -9.27 -9.60
C THR A 124 29.63 -8.13 -9.99
N ALA A 125 30.08 -6.88 -9.87
CA ALA A 125 29.30 -5.68 -10.21
C ALA A 125 28.78 -5.70 -11.67
N PRO A 126 27.61 -5.09 -11.95
CA PRO A 126 27.17 -4.88 -13.32
C PRO A 126 28.08 -3.86 -14.02
N ALA A 127 28.05 -3.84 -15.35
CA ALA A 127 28.77 -2.82 -16.10
C ALA A 127 28.24 -1.42 -15.74
N ALA A 128 29.13 -0.42 -15.74
CA ALA A 128 28.73 0.98 -15.59
C ALA A 128 27.72 1.37 -16.68
N ASP A 129 26.81 2.28 -16.35
CA ASP A 129 25.77 2.82 -17.25
C ASP A 129 24.75 1.80 -17.79
N ALA A 130 24.80 0.53 -17.37
CA ALA A 130 23.78 -0.45 -17.70
C ALA A 130 22.44 -0.07 -17.05
N VAL A 131 21.33 -0.20 -17.79
CA VAL A 131 19.98 -0.15 -17.23
C VAL A 131 19.66 -1.52 -16.64
N LEU A 132 19.37 -1.55 -15.35
CA LEU A 132 19.22 -2.75 -14.53
C LEU A 132 17.80 -2.80 -13.97
N ASP A 133 17.08 -3.89 -14.19
CA ASP A 133 15.77 -4.12 -13.57
C ASP A 133 15.96 -4.76 -12.18
N PHE A 134 15.41 -4.12 -11.17
CA PHE A 134 15.32 -4.60 -9.81
C PHE A 134 13.91 -5.13 -9.55
N ARG A 135 13.83 -6.30 -8.92
CA ARG A 135 12.58 -6.91 -8.45
C ARG A 135 12.74 -7.25 -6.98
N ALA A 136 11.90 -6.68 -6.13
CA ALA A 136 11.88 -7.05 -4.72
C ALA A 136 11.45 -8.52 -4.58
N GLU A 137 11.98 -9.18 -3.56
CA GLU A 137 11.48 -10.48 -3.13
C GLU A 137 10.08 -10.31 -2.55
N ALA A 138 9.11 -11.04 -3.10
CA ALA A 138 7.74 -10.96 -2.62
C ALA A 138 7.65 -11.47 -1.16
N PRO A 139 6.96 -10.75 -0.26
CA PRO A 139 6.83 -11.18 1.12
C PRO A 139 6.05 -12.50 1.26
N VAL A 140 6.49 -13.32 2.21
CA VAL A 140 5.81 -14.57 2.56
C VAL A 140 4.72 -14.30 3.58
N PHE A 141 3.49 -14.09 3.11
CA PHE A 141 2.32 -14.02 3.98
C PHE A 141 1.97 -15.36 4.61
N SER A 142 1.50 -15.29 5.86
CA SER A 142 0.76 -16.36 6.53
C SER A 142 -0.49 -16.77 5.74
N ALA A 143 -1.07 -17.96 6.01
CA ALA A 143 -2.21 -18.52 5.28
C ALA A 143 -3.41 -17.54 5.23
N PRO A 144 -3.58 -16.77 4.13
CA PRO A 144 -4.43 -15.60 4.17
C PRO A 144 -5.88 -15.99 3.90
N ALA A 145 -6.81 -15.46 4.70
CA ALA A 145 -8.23 -15.47 4.38
C ALA A 145 -8.55 -14.47 3.26
N VAL A 146 -7.98 -13.27 3.36
CA VAL A 146 -8.24 -12.16 2.45
C VAL A 146 -7.11 -11.12 2.50
N PHE A 147 -6.87 -10.49 1.36
CA PHE A 147 -6.05 -9.29 1.20
C PHE A 147 -6.97 -8.07 1.09
N VAL A 148 -6.71 -7.05 1.90
CA VAL A 148 -7.35 -5.74 1.79
C VAL A 148 -6.29 -4.73 1.39
N ILE A 149 -6.49 -4.08 0.23
CA ILE A 149 -5.51 -3.15 -0.35
C ILE A 149 -6.08 -1.74 -0.27
N TRP A 150 -5.38 -0.85 0.42
CA TRP A 150 -5.74 0.56 0.55
C TRP A 150 -4.55 1.46 0.23
N CYS A 151 -4.49 1.90 -1.03
CA CYS A 151 -3.39 2.69 -1.56
C CYS A 151 -3.93 3.93 -2.28
N GLY A 152 -3.04 4.92 -2.47
CA GLY A 152 -3.28 6.06 -3.36
C GLY A 152 -3.53 7.38 -2.64
N ARG A 153 -3.52 7.42 -1.31
CA ARG A 153 -3.70 8.70 -0.59
C ARG A 153 -2.55 9.67 -0.86
N ASN A 154 -1.33 9.14 -0.93
CA ASN A 154 -0.09 9.91 -1.11
C ASN A 154 0.24 10.25 -2.57
N ASN A 155 -0.49 9.71 -3.55
CA ASN A 155 -0.26 9.96 -4.97
C ASN A 155 -1.54 9.75 -5.81
N PRO A 156 -2.65 10.43 -5.49
CA PRO A 156 -3.93 10.19 -6.14
C PRO A 156 -3.81 10.45 -7.64
N GLY A 157 -4.11 9.43 -8.46
CA GLY A 157 -4.04 9.54 -9.91
C GLY A 157 -4.07 8.18 -10.63
N PRO A 158 -3.98 8.18 -11.98
CA PRO A 158 -4.09 6.95 -12.78
C PRO A 158 -3.04 5.89 -12.43
N VAL A 159 -1.88 6.32 -11.95
CA VAL A 159 -0.78 5.47 -11.51
C VAL A 159 -1.20 4.47 -10.42
N VAL A 160 -2.10 4.89 -9.52
CA VAL A 160 -2.59 4.06 -8.41
C VAL A 160 -3.34 2.84 -8.94
N THR A 161 -4.20 3.01 -9.94
CA THR A 161 -4.96 1.87 -10.50
C THR A 161 -4.03 0.83 -11.12
N ARG A 162 -3.01 1.28 -11.87
CA ARG A 162 -1.96 0.41 -12.43
C ARG A 162 -1.27 -0.38 -11.32
N ASP A 163 -0.84 0.30 -10.26
CA ASP A 163 -0.07 -0.31 -9.18
C ASP A 163 -0.91 -1.31 -8.38
N VAL A 164 -2.15 -0.96 -8.03
CA VAL A 164 -3.07 -1.86 -7.32
C VAL A 164 -3.39 -3.08 -8.19
N ALA A 165 -3.59 -2.91 -9.50
CA ALA A 165 -3.81 -4.03 -10.41
C ALA A 165 -2.59 -4.96 -10.47
N ALA A 166 -1.38 -4.40 -10.49
CA ALA A 166 -0.15 -5.20 -10.42
C ALA A 166 -0.04 -5.95 -9.09
N ILE A 167 -0.36 -5.31 -7.96
CA ILE A 167 -0.38 -5.97 -6.64
C ILE A 167 -1.36 -7.15 -6.65
N VAL A 168 -2.58 -6.95 -7.13
CA VAL A 168 -3.58 -8.03 -7.20
C VAL A 168 -3.08 -9.17 -8.09
N ALA A 169 -2.51 -8.86 -9.27
CA ALA A 169 -1.97 -9.87 -10.18
C ALA A 169 -0.82 -10.67 -9.54
N GLU A 170 0.11 -10.01 -8.85
CA GLU A 170 1.22 -10.65 -8.16
C GLU A 170 0.74 -11.59 -7.04
N LEU A 171 -0.24 -11.13 -6.25
CA LEU A 171 -0.86 -11.95 -5.21
C LEU A 171 -1.52 -13.19 -5.78
N GLN A 172 -2.27 -13.06 -6.89
CA GLN A 172 -2.95 -14.18 -7.54
C GLN A 172 -1.99 -15.13 -8.25
N ALA A 173 -0.90 -14.63 -8.83
CA ALA A 173 0.12 -15.46 -9.47
C ALA A 173 0.81 -16.39 -8.45
N ASN A 174 1.11 -15.88 -7.25
CA ASN A 174 1.75 -16.65 -6.19
C ASN A 174 0.75 -17.41 -5.31
N ARG A 175 -0.51 -16.97 -5.27
CA ARG A 175 -1.60 -17.59 -4.51
C ARG A 175 -2.89 -17.54 -5.33
N PRO A 176 -3.17 -18.54 -6.19
CA PRO A 176 -4.35 -18.53 -7.05
C PRO A 176 -5.70 -18.45 -6.32
N ALA A 177 -5.74 -18.83 -5.04
CA ALA A 177 -6.91 -18.70 -4.18
C ALA A 177 -6.98 -17.35 -3.42
N ALA A 178 -6.09 -16.41 -3.71
CA ALA A 178 -6.07 -15.09 -3.08
C ALA A 178 -7.38 -14.36 -3.34
N ARG A 179 -8.01 -13.95 -2.25
CA ARG A 179 -9.20 -13.10 -2.24
C ARG A 179 -8.75 -11.69 -1.95
N CYS A 180 -9.03 -10.76 -2.84
CA CYS A 180 -8.58 -9.37 -2.71
C CYS A 180 -9.77 -8.43 -2.79
N VAL A 181 -9.83 -7.46 -1.88
CA VAL A 181 -10.68 -6.27 -1.98
C VAL A 181 -9.83 -5.02 -2.01
N VAL A 182 -10.30 -4.00 -2.74
CA VAL A 182 -9.61 -2.72 -2.94
C VAL A 182 -10.46 -1.61 -2.33
N LEU A 183 -9.86 -0.78 -1.47
CA LEU A 183 -10.53 0.34 -0.84
C LEU A 183 -10.38 1.61 -1.66
N GLY A 184 -11.47 2.36 -1.82
CA GLY A 184 -11.42 3.73 -2.31
C GLY A 184 -10.71 4.68 -1.34
N VAL A 185 -10.26 5.82 -1.84
CA VAL A 185 -9.66 6.90 -1.04
C VAL A 185 -10.76 7.86 -0.60
N HIS A 186 -10.75 8.29 0.66
CA HIS A 186 -11.72 9.26 1.17
C HIS A 186 -11.23 10.69 0.97
N ALA A 187 -12.14 11.66 0.84
CA ALA A 187 -11.78 13.07 0.75
C ALA A 187 -11.25 13.61 2.10
N ALA A 188 -10.06 14.21 2.09
CA ALA A 188 -9.42 14.90 3.22
C ALA A 188 -10.10 16.26 3.51
N SER A 189 -9.73 16.93 4.62
CA SER A 189 -10.32 18.23 4.97
C SER A 189 -10.08 19.34 3.95
N PHE A 190 -8.95 19.28 3.26
CA PHE A 190 -8.52 20.25 2.25
C PHE A 190 -8.96 19.86 0.83
N GLU A 191 -9.80 18.83 0.69
CA GLU A 191 -10.36 18.37 -0.59
C GLU A 191 -11.89 18.55 -0.64
N PRO A 192 -12.44 19.76 -0.41
CA PRO A 192 -13.87 19.98 -0.53
C PRO A 192 -14.33 19.84 -1.98
N VAL A 193 -15.61 19.49 -2.17
CA VAL A 193 -16.26 19.39 -3.49
C VAL A 193 -15.98 20.65 -4.30
N GLY A 194 -15.54 20.46 -5.55
CA GLY A 194 -15.13 21.52 -6.46
C GLY A 194 -13.64 21.88 -6.41
N SER A 195 -12.88 21.35 -5.44
CA SER A 195 -11.41 21.44 -5.45
C SER A 195 -10.78 20.47 -6.46
N GLU A 196 -9.53 20.76 -6.86
CA GLU A 196 -8.73 19.86 -7.69
C GLU A 196 -8.47 18.52 -6.97
N GLY A 197 -8.19 18.55 -5.67
CA GLY A 197 -7.99 17.35 -4.86
C GLY A 197 -9.24 16.45 -4.82
N ALA A 198 -10.43 17.03 -4.64
CA ALA A 198 -11.68 16.28 -4.72
C ALA A 198 -11.86 15.61 -6.10
N ALA A 199 -11.58 16.33 -7.19
CA ALA A 199 -11.67 15.77 -8.55
C ALA A 199 -10.68 14.61 -8.77
N LEU A 200 -9.46 14.70 -8.22
CA LEU A 200 -8.47 13.62 -8.26
C LEU A 200 -8.94 12.38 -7.49
N VAL A 201 -9.48 12.56 -6.28
CA VAL A 201 -10.01 11.46 -5.46
C VAL A 201 -11.21 10.80 -6.12
N ASP A 202 -12.17 11.59 -6.61
CA ASP A 202 -13.35 11.07 -7.29
C ASP A 202 -12.99 10.32 -8.58
N GLY A 203 -12.08 10.88 -9.38
CA GLY A 203 -11.58 10.24 -10.59
C GLY A 203 -10.84 8.93 -10.31
N LEU A 204 -10.00 8.90 -9.27
CA LEU A 204 -9.33 7.68 -8.81
C LEU A 204 -10.35 6.63 -8.37
N ASN A 205 -11.29 6.99 -7.50
CA ASN A 205 -12.30 6.06 -6.99
C ASN A 205 -13.19 5.49 -8.10
N ALA A 206 -13.59 6.33 -9.07
CA ALA A 206 -14.33 5.86 -10.24
C ALA A 206 -13.52 4.84 -11.05
N THR A 207 -12.22 5.10 -11.24
CA THR A 207 -11.33 4.18 -11.97
C THR A 207 -11.11 2.86 -11.22
N LEU A 208 -10.91 2.92 -9.91
CA LEU A 208 -10.81 1.72 -9.06
C LEU A 208 -12.12 0.92 -9.06
N ALA A 209 -13.27 1.58 -8.91
CA ALA A 209 -14.57 0.94 -8.97
C ALA A 209 -14.81 0.25 -10.31
N GLN A 210 -14.47 0.92 -11.42
CA GLN A 210 -14.58 0.33 -12.76
C GLN A 210 -13.64 -0.88 -12.94
N THR A 211 -12.42 -0.81 -12.41
CA THR A 211 -11.39 -1.84 -12.59
C THR A 211 -11.66 -3.08 -11.74
N PHE A 212 -12.11 -2.88 -10.48
CA PHE A 212 -12.25 -3.96 -9.50
C PHE A 212 -13.70 -4.39 -9.26
N GLY A 213 -14.69 -3.66 -9.78
CA GLY A 213 -16.10 -4.05 -9.75
C GLY A 213 -16.59 -4.39 -8.34
N ASP A 214 -17.13 -5.60 -8.18
CA ASP A 214 -17.63 -6.09 -6.89
C ASP A 214 -16.54 -6.22 -5.81
N HIS A 215 -15.25 -6.15 -6.16
CA HIS A 215 -14.16 -6.20 -5.20
C HIS A 215 -13.74 -4.80 -4.69
N PHE A 216 -14.36 -3.74 -5.20
CA PHE A 216 -14.14 -2.37 -4.74
C PHE A 216 -15.03 -1.98 -3.56
N VAL A 217 -14.47 -1.36 -2.53
CA VAL A 217 -15.20 -0.81 -1.38
C VAL A 217 -15.23 0.72 -1.49
N ASP A 218 -16.43 1.27 -1.67
CA ASP A 218 -16.67 2.72 -1.73
C ASP A 218 -16.68 3.33 -0.33
N LEU A 219 -15.49 3.75 0.14
CA LEU A 219 -15.35 4.42 1.42
C LEU A 219 -15.97 5.82 1.44
N SER A 220 -16.01 6.53 0.31
CA SER A 220 -16.65 7.85 0.23
C SER A 220 -18.15 7.77 0.52
N ALA A 221 -18.83 6.76 -0.02
CA ALA A 221 -20.21 6.47 0.33
C ALA A 221 -20.38 6.09 1.82
N ALA A 222 -19.50 5.23 2.34
CA ALA A 222 -19.55 4.80 3.74
C ALA A 222 -19.37 5.96 4.73
N PHE A 223 -18.42 6.87 4.48
CA PHE A 223 -18.22 8.06 5.32
C PHE A 223 -19.41 9.02 5.25
N ARG A 224 -19.99 9.23 4.07
CA ARG A 224 -21.17 10.09 3.90
C ARG A 224 -22.40 9.52 4.61
N GLU A 225 -22.58 8.20 4.59
CA GLU A 225 -23.64 7.50 5.34
C GLU A 225 -23.46 7.69 6.85
N ALA A 226 -22.23 7.58 7.34
CA ALA A 226 -21.92 7.69 8.77
C ALA A 226 -22.02 9.13 9.31
N ALA A 227 -21.55 10.11 8.53
CA ALA A 227 -21.51 11.51 8.93
C ALA A 227 -21.46 12.43 7.69
N PRO A 228 -22.61 12.83 7.13
CA PRO A 228 -22.63 13.66 5.94
C PRO A 228 -22.08 15.07 6.23
N THR A 229 -21.33 15.60 5.27
CA THR A 229 -20.84 16.98 5.24
C THR A 229 -21.45 17.72 4.04
N SER A 230 -21.58 19.04 4.14
CA SER A 230 -22.09 19.86 3.03
C SER A 230 -21.09 20.03 1.90
N ASP A 231 -19.79 19.87 2.19
CA ASP A 231 -18.70 20.04 1.24
C ASP A 231 -18.12 18.71 0.74
N GLY A 232 -18.72 17.57 1.11
CA GLY A 232 -18.31 16.24 0.67
C GLY A 232 -17.00 15.72 1.26
N THR A 233 -16.33 16.47 2.15
CA THR A 233 -15.15 16.00 2.86
C THR A 233 -15.52 14.96 3.92
N THR A 234 -14.54 14.17 4.38
CA THR A 234 -14.74 13.31 5.55
C THR A 234 -14.96 14.17 6.79
N ALA A 235 -16.06 13.94 7.50
CA ALA A 235 -16.45 14.75 8.66
C ALA A 235 -15.35 14.81 9.74
N ALA A 236 -15.19 15.97 10.36
CA ALA A 236 -14.15 16.20 11.36
C ALA A 236 -14.25 15.22 12.55
N GLN A 237 -15.47 14.82 12.96
CA GLN A 237 -15.64 13.84 14.04
C GLN A 237 -15.17 12.42 13.69
N LEU A 238 -14.83 12.14 12.42
CA LEU A 238 -14.28 10.85 11.98
C LEU A 238 -12.77 10.91 11.72
N ARG A 239 -12.14 12.09 11.87
CA ARG A 239 -10.72 12.31 11.61
C ARG A 239 -9.94 12.63 12.89
N SER A 240 -8.65 12.33 12.90
CA SER A 240 -7.70 12.76 13.93
C SER A 240 -6.93 14.02 13.51
N ASP A 241 -6.70 14.18 12.21
CA ASP A 241 -6.09 15.36 11.60
C ASP A 241 -6.72 15.61 10.21
N ASP A 242 -6.06 16.36 9.33
CA ASP A 242 -6.57 16.68 8.00
C ASP A 242 -6.75 15.47 7.07
N VAL A 243 -6.05 14.36 7.32
CA VAL A 243 -6.02 13.15 6.49
C VAL A 243 -6.41 11.90 7.28
N HIS A 244 -5.79 11.66 8.44
CA HIS A 244 -5.93 10.41 9.18
C HIS A 244 -7.26 10.32 9.92
N LEU A 245 -7.72 9.08 10.10
CA LEU A 245 -8.94 8.76 10.79
C LEU A 245 -8.71 8.65 12.29
N ASN A 246 -9.74 8.99 13.07
CA ASN A 246 -9.80 8.60 14.47
C ASN A 246 -10.51 7.23 14.61
N ALA A 247 -10.66 6.74 15.84
CA ALA A 247 -11.29 5.45 16.11
C ALA A 247 -12.72 5.32 15.53
N ALA A 248 -13.50 6.40 15.47
CA ALA A 248 -14.84 6.38 14.88
C ALA A 248 -14.78 6.25 13.35
N GLY A 249 -13.83 6.93 12.70
CA GLY A 249 -13.57 6.78 11.26
C GLY A 249 -13.07 5.38 10.91
N ASP A 250 -12.16 4.82 11.70
CA ASP A 250 -11.68 3.45 11.54
C ASP A 250 -12.82 2.42 11.65
N ALA A 251 -13.77 2.62 12.57
CA ALA A 251 -14.94 1.76 12.68
C ALA A 251 -15.83 1.81 11.42
N VAL A 252 -15.93 2.96 10.75
CA VAL A 252 -16.64 3.07 9.45
C VAL A 252 -15.94 2.22 8.38
N VAL A 253 -14.61 2.29 8.30
CA VAL A 253 -13.82 1.47 7.37
C VAL A 253 -14.04 -0.01 7.64
N ALA A 254 -13.86 -0.46 8.89
CA ALA A 254 -14.03 -1.85 9.27
C ALA A 254 -15.42 -2.39 8.91
N ARG A 255 -16.48 -1.62 9.15
CA ARG A 255 -17.85 -1.98 8.76
C ARG A 255 -18.04 -2.07 7.25
N ALA A 256 -17.52 -1.11 6.49
CA ALA A 256 -17.63 -1.10 5.04
C ALA A 256 -16.93 -2.33 4.43
N VAL A 257 -15.72 -2.65 4.90
CA VAL A 257 -14.99 -3.84 4.46
C VAL A 257 -15.74 -5.12 4.86
N ALA A 258 -16.16 -5.26 6.12
CA ALA A 258 -16.89 -6.44 6.58
C ALA A 258 -18.18 -6.67 5.79
N ARG A 259 -18.95 -5.61 5.52
CA ARG A 259 -20.16 -5.67 4.68
C ARG A 259 -19.81 -6.21 3.29
N ARG A 260 -18.77 -5.68 2.65
CA ARG A 260 -18.35 -6.16 1.33
C ARG A 260 -17.87 -7.61 1.35
N LEU A 261 -17.08 -8.00 2.35
CA LEU A 261 -16.65 -9.40 2.51
C LEU A 261 -17.84 -10.33 2.72
N SER A 262 -18.89 -9.89 3.42
CA SER A 262 -20.12 -10.65 3.58
C SER A 262 -20.89 -10.79 2.27
N GLU A 263 -21.00 -9.72 1.49
CA GLU A 263 -21.65 -9.71 0.16
C GLU A 263 -20.95 -10.68 -0.81
N LEU A 264 -19.61 -10.76 -0.74
CA LEU A 264 -18.80 -11.70 -1.53
C LEU A 264 -18.81 -13.14 -1.00
N GLY A 265 -19.46 -13.39 0.15
CA GLY A 265 -19.46 -14.70 0.81
C GLY A 265 -18.09 -15.11 1.40
N TRP A 266 -17.21 -14.14 1.65
CA TRP A 266 -15.87 -14.36 2.21
C TRP A 266 -15.80 -14.13 3.72
N TRP A 267 -16.82 -13.47 4.29
CA TRP A 267 -16.95 -13.31 5.74
C TRP A 267 -17.24 -14.65 6.43
N PRO A 268 -16.64 -14.94 7.60
CA PRO A 268 -16.87 -16.20 8.30
C PRO A 268 -18.33 -16.38 8.73
N THR A 269 -18.88 -17.56 8.46
CA THR A 269 -20.27 -17.89 8.83
C THR A 269 -20.48 -17.81 10.34
N GLY A 270 -21.56 -17.14 10.76
CA GLY A 270 -21.94 -17.01 12.17
C GLY A 270 -21.21 -15.91 12.94
N MET A 271 -20.26 -15.21 12.32
CA MET A 271 -19.59 -14.06 12.94
C MET A 271 -20.39 -12.78 12.68
N ALA A 272 -20.58 -11.97 13.72
CA ALA A 272 -21.23 -10.66 13.60
C ALA A 272 -20.32 -9.69 12.85
N LEU A 273 -20.93 -8.75 12.11
CA LEU A 273 -20.20 -7.62 11.56
C LEU A 273 -19.71 -6.72 12.71
N PRO A 274 -18.58 -6.02 12.55
CA PRO A 274 -18.13 -5.03 13.53
C PRO A 274 -19.24 -3.99 13.76
N SER A 275 -19.40 -3.56 15.02
CA SER A 275 -20.38 -2.54 15.43
C SER A 275 -19.96 -1.15 15.03
#